data_AF-A0A0U1P7L2-F1
#
_entry.id   AF-A0A0U1P7L2-F1
#
_cell.length_a   1.000
_cell.length_b   1.000
_cell.length_c   1.000
_cell.angle_alpha   90.00
_cell.angle_beta   90.00
_cell.angle_gamma   90.00
#
_symmetry.space_group_name_H-M   'P 1'
#
loop_
_entity.id
_entity.type
_entity.pdbx_description
1 polymer ?
#
loop_
_entity_poly.entity_id
_entity_poly.type
_entity_poly.pdbx_seq_one_letter_code
_entity_poly.pdbx_strand_id
1 'polypeptide(L)'
;MVDRSRRQLFTRRSQPSLPRLPWLKNEAEFTDICSRCERCIKACETNILVKGDGGFPQVDFSQGEGECTFCYQCADVCSEPLFLAQTEQPWATTATINEGCMASNNIECRSCGDMCEPQAIQFQLQVGKVAMPTVSSDDCNGCGACVSGCPVSAITMTRVDANTQ
;
A
#
# COMPACT_ATOMS: atom_id res chain seq x y z
N MET A 1 14.67 -0.85 43.68
CA MET A 1 15.12 -1.83 42.66
C MET A 1 13.88 -2.19 41.85
N VAL A 2 13.71 -1.60 40.68
CA VAL A 2 12.47 -1.72 39.89
C VAL A 2 12.57 -2.98 39.04
N ASP A 3 11.66 -3.92 39.29
CA ASP A 3 11.59 -5.22 38.67
C ASP A 3 11.31 -5.09 37.15
N ARG A 4 12.27 -5.53 36.33
CA ARG A 4 12.27 -5.40 34.87
C ARG A 4 11.59 -6.58 34.15
N SER A 5 10.93 -7.48 34.86
CA SER A 5 10.39 -8.73 34.30
C SER A 5 8.91 -8.67 33.88
N ARG A 6 8.32 -7.47 33.72
CA ARG A 6 6.90 -7.30 33.34
C ARG A 6 6.64 -6.35 32.16
N ARG A 7 7.63 -6.15 31.26
CA ARG A 7 7.49 -5.33 30.04
C ARG A 7 7.77 -6.11 28.76
N GLN A 8 7.17 -7.28 28.58
CA GLN A 8 7.27 -8.06 27.34
C GLN A 8 5.91 -8.55 26.82
N LEU A 9 4.85 -7.78 27.02
CA LEU A 9 3.50 -8.11 26.50
C LEU A 9 2.98 -7.09 25.49
N PHE A 10 3.85 -6.57 24.62
CA PHE A 10 3.45 -5.96 23.34
C PHE A 10 4.60 -6.12 22.36
N THR A 11 4.91 -7.36 21.96
CA THR A 11 5.56 -7.57 20.67
C THR A 11 4.60 -7.05 19.61
N ARG A 12 4.85 -5.81 19.17
CA ARG A 12 4.21 -5.19 18.01
C ARG A 12 4.28 -6.23 16.90
N ARG A 13 3.13 -6.80 16.51
CA ARG A 13 3.03 -7.49 15.22
C ARG A 13 3.47 -6.43 14.23
N SER A 14 4.66 -6.60 13.67
CA SER A 14 5.11 -5.78 12.56
C SER A 14 4.11 -6.06 11.46
N GLN A 15 3.15 -5.16 11.27
CA GLN A 15 2.32 -5.21 10.08
C GLN A 15 3.29 -5.19 8.88
N PRO A 16 3.01 -5.97 7.82
CA PRO A 16 3.77 -5.85 6.58
C PRO A 16 3.86 -4.37 6.25
N SER A 17 5.07 -3.86 6.09
CA SER A 17 5.36 -2.44 6.01
C SER A 17 4.74 -1.88 4.73
N LEU A 18 3.48 -1.48 4.83
CA LEU A 18 2.84 -0.66 3.82
C LEU A 18 3.74 0.57 3.60
N PRO A 19 4.03 0.92 2.34
CA PRO A 19 4.74 2.14 2.06
C PRO A 19 3.95 3.32 2.61
N ARG A 20 4.63 4.21 3.34
CA ARG A 20 3.93 5.28 4.05
C ARG A 20 3.33 6.30 3.10
N LEU A 21 4.15 6.87 2.21
CA LEU A 21 3.75 7.85 1.21
C LEU A 21 4.58 7.62 -0.08
N PRO A 22 4.05 8.01 -1.25
CA PRO A 22 4.80 7.95 -2.49
C PRO A 22 5.92 9.00 -2.51
N TRP A 23 6.99 8.73 -3.26
CA TRP A 23 8.26 9.45 -3.39
C TRP A 23 9.07 9.66 -2.11
N LEU A 24 8.79 8.96 -1.01
CA LEU A 24 9.63 9.09 0.18
C LEU A 24 11.07 8.62 -0.10
N LYS A 25 12.05 9.49 0.20
CA LYS A 25 13.49 9.19 0.05
C LYS A 25 13.93 8.03 0.94
N ASN A 26 13.55 8.10 2.22
CA ASN A 26 13.99 7.17 3.24
C ASN A 26 12.91 7.05 4.33
N GLU A 27 12.36 5.86 4.51
CA GLU A 27 11.37 5.62 5.56
C GLU A 27 11.95 5.62 6.97
N ALA A 28 13.23 5.30 7.13
CA ALA A 28 13.89 5.29 8.43
C ALA A 28 14.00 6.72 8.99
N GLU A 29 14.31 7.69 8.13
CA GLU A 29 14.45 9.11 8.51
C GLU A 29 13.12 9.87 8.50
N PHE A 30 12.09 9.30 7.88
CA PHE A 30 10.80 9.95 7.77
C PHE A 30 10.23 10.39 9.13
N THR A 31 10.37 9.56 10.17
CA THR A 31 9.86 9.91 11.50
C THR A 31 10.65 11.01 12.20
N ASP A 32 11.91 11.20 11.82
CA ASP A 32 12.80 12.20 12.41
C ASP A 32 12.61 13.58 11.75
N ILE A 33 12.27 13.59 10.46
CA ILE A 33 12.15 14.81 9.66
C ILE A 33 10.68 15.29 9.56
N CYS A 34 9.70 14.38 9.53
CA CYS A 34 8.30 14.78 9.36
C CYS A 34 7.77 15.58 10.56
N SER A 35 7.43 16.84 10.33
CA SER A 35 6.85 17.75 11.32
C SER A 35 5.39 17.47 11.68
N ARG A 36 4.75 16.46 11.06
CA ARG A 36 3.33 16.08 11.28
C ARG A 36 2.36 17.25 11.10
N CYS A 37 2.65 18.15 10.16
CA CYS A 37 1.82 19.33 9.89
C CYS A 37 0.52 19.02 9.11
N GLU A 38 0.32 17.77 8.66
CA GLU A 38 -0.88 17.27 7.98
C GLU A 38 -1.18 17.92 6.62
N ARG A 39 -0.25 18.71 6.05
CA ARG A 39 -0.44 19.33 4.73
C ARG A 39 -0.62 18.29 3.63
N CYS A 40 0.21 17.24 3.63
CA CYS A 40 0.09 16.13 2.68
C CYS A 40 -1.26 15.41 2.75
N ILE A 41 -1.80 15.19 3.96
CA ILE A 41 -3.12 14.60 4.17
C ILE A 41 -4.21 15.48 3.53
N LYS A 42 -4.18 16.78 3.81
CA LYS A 42 -5.18 17.73 3.29
C LYS A 42 -5.08 17.96 1.78
N ALA A 43 -3.90 17.75 1.19
CA ALA A 43 -3.66 17.92 -0.24
C ALA A 43 -3.94 16.66 -1.06
N CYS A 44 -4.25 15.52 -0.44
CA CYS A 44 -4.53 14.29 -1.16
C CYS A 44 -5.93 14.35 -1.79
N GLU A 45 -6.02 14.53 -3.11
CA GLU A 45 -7.30 14.62 -3.83
C GLU A 45 -8.17 13.37 -3.68
N THR A 46 -7.55 12.17 -3.58
CA THR A 46 -8.26 10.89 -3.42
C THR A 46 -8.56 10.53 -1.97
N ASN A 47 -8.16 11.36 -1.01
CA ASN A 47 -8.41 11.18 0.43
C ASN A 47 -7.93 9.83 1.01
N ILE A 48 -6.87 9.24 0.46
CA ILE A 48 -6.27 7.98 0.96
C ILE A 48 -5.21 8.19 2.05
N LEU A 49 -4.77 9.43 2.30
CA LEU A 49 -3.78 9.71 3.33
C LEU A 49 -4.45 9.98 4.68
N VAL A 50 -4.06 9.24 5.71
CA VAL A 50 -4.60 9.36 7.07
C VAL A 50 -3.50 9.55 8.11
N LYS A 51 -3.90 9.96 9.33
CA LYS A 51 -3.00 9.95 10.48
C LYS A 51 -2.86 8.52 11.00
N GLY A 52 -1.68 7.94 10.84
CA GLY A 52 -1.33 6.64 11.38
C GLY A 52 -0.72 6.70 12.78
N ASP A 53 0.01 5.63 13.11
CA ASP A 53 0.74 5.51 14.37
C ASP A 53 1.62 6.73 14.64
N GLY A 54 1.57 7.24 15.87
CA GLY A 54 2.38 8.39 16.28
C GLY A 54 1.98 9.72 15.62
N GLY A 55 0.84 9.77 14.92
CA GLY A 55 0.36 10.96 14.21
C GLY A 55 1.08 11.23 12.90
N PHE A 56 1.85 10.26 12.39
CA PHE A 56 2.50 10.38 11.09
C PHE A 56 1.53 10.07 9.95
N PRO A 57 1.62 10.77 8.81
CA PRO A 57 0.81 10.45 7.66
C PRO A 57 1.15 9.06 7.11
N GLN A 58 0.14 8.32 6.67
CA GLN A 58 0.27 7.02 6.01
C GLN A 58 -0.84 6.86 4.96
N VAL A 59 -0.58 6.04 3.95
CA VAL A 59 -1.60 5.59 3.00
C VAL A 59 -2.51 4.54 3.64
N ASP A 60 -3.81 4.70 3.42
CA ASP A 60 -4.84 3.71 3.71
C ASP A 60 -5.80 3.63 2.51
N PHE A 61 -5.68 2.56 1.72
CA PHE A 61 -6.50 2.33 0.54
C PHE A 61 -7.95 1.92 0.85
N SER A 62 -8.32 1.75 2.13
CA SER A 62 -9.74 1.60 2.51
C SER A 62 -10.46 2.93 2.69
N GLN A 63 -9.78 4.06 2.47
CA GLN A 63 -10.33 5.41 2.62
C GLN A 63 -10.52 6.07 1.26
N GLY A 64 -11.38 7.09 1.21
CA GLY A 64 -11.57 7.94 0.03
C GLY A 64 -11.88 7.13 -1.22
N GLU A 65 -11.19 7.45 -2.32
CA GLU A 65 -11.32 6.75 -3.60
C GLU A 65 -10.51 5.43 -3.64
N GLY A 66 -9.68 5.18 -2.63
CA GLY A 66 -8.94 3.92 -2.47
C GLY A 66 -7.80 3.70 -3.47
N GLU A 67 -7.33 4.76 -4.14
CA GLU A 67 -6.18 4.72 -5.04
C GLU A 67 -5.30 5.98 -4.95
N CYS A 68 -4.03 5.82 -5.28
CA CYS A 68 -3.12 6.93 -5.52
C CYS A 68 -3.04 7.21 -7.03
N THR A 69 -3.43 8.42 -7.45
CA THR A 69 -3.37 8.89 -8.85
C THR A 69 -1.98 9.35 -9.28
N PHE A 70 -0.99 9.25 -8.39
CA PHE A 70 0.36 9.76 -8.60
C PHE A 70 0.42 11.26 -8.99
N CYS A 71 -0.52 12.07 -8.47
CA CYS A 71 -0.60 13.51 -8.75
C CYS A 71 0.52 14.36 -8.13
N TYR A 72 1.37 13.77 -7.27
CA TYR A 72 2.50 14.43 -6.58
C TYR A 72 2.14 15.56 -5.58
N GLN A 73 0.86 15.90 -5.41
CA GLN A 73 0.43 16.99 -4.53
C GLN A 73 0.88 16.82 -3.07
N CYS A 74 0.93 15.59 -2.55
CA CYS A 74 1.38 15.33 -1.18
C CYS A 74 2.87 15.66 -0.96
N ALA A 75 3.70 15.50 -2.00
CA ALA A 75 5.11 15.85 -1.98
C ALA A 75 5.32 17.36 -2.21
N ASP A 76 4.54 17.95 -3.12
CA ASP A 76 4.63 19.38 -3.48
C ASP A 76 4.33 20.32 -2.30
N VAL A 77 3.32 20.00 -1.48
CA VAL A 77 2.96 20.83 -0.30
C VAL A 77 3.88 20.61 0.91
N CYS A 78 4.83 19.68 0.83
CA CYS A 78 5.72 19.36 1.94
C CYS A 78 6.89 20.33 2.00
N SER A 79 7.00 21.06 3.12
CA SER A 79 8.15 21.95 3.38
C SER A 79 9.42 21.21 3.78
N GLU A 80 9.31 19.95 4.20
CA GLU A 80 10.45 19.13 4.63
C GLU A 80 11.09 18.40 3.44
N PRO A 81 12.42 18.16 3.45
CA PRO A 81 13.14 17.52 2.35
C PRO A 81 12.94 15.99 2.25
N LEU A 82 11.71 15.51 2.48
CA LEU A 82 11.34 14.09 2.58
C LEU A 82 11.18 13.38 1.23
N PHE A 83 10.84 14.12 0.17
CA PHE A 83 10.40 13.55 -1.10
C PHE A 83 11.45 13.64 -2.20
N LEU A 84 11.58 12.57 -2.97
CA LEU A 84 12.28 12.50 -4.26
C LEU A 84 11.54 13.33 -5.31
N ALA A 85 12.21 13.63 -6.42
CA ALA A 85 11.58 14.34 -7.54
C ALA A 85 10.44 13.50 -8.16
N GLN A 86 9.45 14.17 -8.75
CA GLN A 86 8.29 13.52 -9.39
C GLN A 86 8.68 12.54 -10.52
N THR A 87 9.83 12.75 -11.15
CA THR A 87 10.36 11.87 -12.21
C THR A 87 10.90 10.55 -11.70
N GLU A 88 11.13 10.43 -10.39
CA GLU A 88 11.56 9.19 -9.74
C GLU A 88 10.38 8.24 -9.51
N GLN A 89 10.69 6.98 -9.20
CA GLN A 89 9.67 5.99 -8.84
C GLN A 89 8.94 6.40 -7.55
N PRO A 90 7.58 6.35 -7.53
CA PRO A 90 6.82 6.68 -6.33
C PRO A 90 7.17 5.76 -5.15
N TRP A 91 7.33 4.46 -5.40
CA TRP A 91 7.70 3.48 -4.38
C TRP A 91 7.96 2.13 -5.03
N ALA A 92 8.53 1.19 -4.28
CA ALA A 92 8.62 -0.22 -4.68
C ALA A 92 7.51 -1.01 -3.98
N THR A 93 6.30 -0.98 -4.52
CA THR A 93 5.11 -1.58 -3.88
C THR A 93 4.32 -2.40 -4.89
N THR A 94 3.93 -3.61 -4.50
CA THR A 94 3.11 -4.49 -5.33
C THR A 94 1.87 -4.97 -4.58
N ALA A 95 0.85 -5.37 -5.33
CA ALA A 95 -0.36 -5.98 -4.77
C ALA A 95 -0.11 -7.45 -4.42
N THR A 96 -0.64 -7.90 -3.29
CA THR A 96 -0.60 -9.30 -2.85
C THR A 96 -2.01 -9.77 -2.58
N ILE A 97 -2.37 -10.92 -3.17
CA ILE A 97 -3.67 -11.57 -3.03
C ILE A 97 -3.53 -12.73 -2.04
N ASN A 98 -4.37 -12.76 -1.01
CA ASN A 98 -4.34 -13.82 0.01
C ASN A 98 -5.38 -14.93 -0.26
N GLU A 99 -5.37 -15.98 0.57
CA GLU A 99 -6.25 -17.14 0.45
C GLU A 99 -7.74 -16.82 0.61
N GLY A 100 -8.09 -15.66 1.18
CA GLY A 100 -9.46 -15.17 1.29
C GLY A 100 -10.10 -14.75 -0.03
N CYS A 101 -9.35 -14.78 -1.14
CA CYS A 101 -9.88 -14.49 -2.47
C CYS A 101 -11.07 -15.41 -2.82
N MET A 102 -12.11 -14.84 -3.44
CA MET A 102 -13.27 -15.60 -3.92
C MET A 102 -12.87 -16.70 -4.93
N ALA A 103 -11.87 -16.43 -5.78
CA ALA A 103 -11.36 -17.40 -6.75
C ALA A 103 -10.78 -18.65 -6.06
N SER A 104 -10.12 -18.48 -4.90
CA SER A 104 -9.63 -19.61 -4.08
C SER A 104 -10.75 -20.51 -3.57
N ASN A 105 -11.97 -19.97 -3.44
CA ASN A 105 -13.18 -20.68 -3.05
C ASN A 105 -14.04 -21.09 -4.27
N ASN A 106 -13.46 -21.07 -5.48
CA ASN A 106 -14.10 -21.42 -6.74
C ASN A 106 -15.31 -20.54 -7.13
N ILE A 107 -15.28 -19.27 -6.72
CA ILE A 107 -16.28 -18.26 -7.08
C ILE A 107 -15.65 -17.28 -8.08
N GLU A 108 -16.28 -17.10 -9.24
CA GLU A 108 -15.78 -16.21 -10.30
C GLU A 108 -15.86 -14.74 -9.84
N CYS A 109 -14.72 -14.06 -9.86
CA CYS A 109 -14.60 -12.64 -9.53
C CYS A 109 -13.43 -12.05 -10.32
N ARG A 110 -13.67 -10.94 -11.02
CA ARG A 110 -12.64 -10.23 -11.83
C ARG A 110 -12.44 -8.76 -11.45
N SER A 111 -13.11 -8.30 -10.40
CA SER A 111 -13.16 -6.89 -10.00
C SER A 111 -11.77 -6.27 -9.83
N CYS A 112 -10.79 -7.00 -9.27
CA CYS A 112 -9.44 -6.48 -9.13
C CYS A 112 -8.74 -6.23 -10.47
N GLY A 113 -8.98 -7.09 -11.47
CA GLY A 113 -8.46 -6.90 -12.83
C GLY A 113 -9.12 -5.72 -13.53
N ASP A 114 -10.44 -5.58 -13.39
CA ASP A 114 -11.19 -4.48 -13.99
C ASP A 114 -10.73 -3.10 -13.44
N MET A 115 -10.30 -3.04 -12.18
CA MET A 115 -9.76 -1.82 -11.55
C MET A 115 -8.26 -1.62 -11.82
N CYS A 116 -7.56 -2.59 -12.40
CA CYS A 116 -6.12 -2.51 -12.61
C CYS A 116 -5.81 -1.88 -13.97
N GLU A 117 -5.74 -0.55 -14.00
CA GLU A 117 -5.33 0.22 -15.18
C GLU A 117 -4.01 -0.26 -15.83
N PRO A 118 -2.91 -0.53 -15.07
CA PRO A 118 -1.67 -1.02 -15.68
C PRO A 118 -1.74 -2.49 -16.13
N GLN A 119 -2.90 -3.16 -15.98
CA GLN A 119 -3.13 -4.55 -16.40
C GLN A 119 -2.17 -5.57 -15.77
N ALA A 120 -1.68 -5.28 -14.55
CA ALA A 120 -0.76 -6.13 -13.81
C ALA A 120 -1.40 -7.43 -13.27
N ILE A 121 -2.74 -7.55 -13.29
CA ILE A 121 -3.45 -8.72 -12.78
C ILE A 121 -3.91 -9.60 -13.95
N GLN A 122 -3.33 -10.79 -14.04
CA GLN A 122 -3.69 -11.80 -15.05
C GLN A 122 -4.51 -12.92 -14.42
N PHE A 123 -5.45 -13.49 -15.19
CA PHE A 123 -6.31 -14.58 -14.73
C PHE A 123 -5.92 -15.89 -15.40
N GLN A 124 -5.31 -16.80 -14.64
CA GLN A 124 -4.85 -18.09 -15.13
C GLN A 124 -5.99 -19.11 -15.13
N LEU A 125 -6.31 -19.64 -16.31
CA LEU A 125 -7.32 -20.68 -16.46
C LEU A 125 -6.87 -22.01 -15.85
N GLN A 126 -7.79 -22.69 -15.18
CA GLN A 126 -7.55 -23.99 -14.55
C GLN A 126 -8.68 -24.96 -14.88
N VAL A 127 -8.34 -26.23 -15.12
CA VAL A 127 -9.35 -27.25 -15.46
C VAL A 127 -10.24 -27.52 -14.26
N GLY A 128 -11.56 -27.35 -14.45
CA GLY A 128 -12.56 -27.61 -13.41
C GLY A 128 -12.61 -26.56 -12.29
N LYS A 129 -11.94 -25.42 -12.46
CA LYS A 129 -11.91 -24.31 -11.51
C LYS A 129 -12.12 -22.96 -12.20
N VAL A 130 -12.52 -21.96 -11.43
CA VAL A 130 -12.50 -20.56 -11.87
C VAL A 130 -11.06 -20.08 -12.10
N ALA A 131 -10.91 -19.01 -12.89
CA ALA A 131 -9.59 -18.48 -13.21
C ALA A 131 -8.94 -17.85 -11.97
N MET A 132 -7.68 -18.17 -11.70
CA MET A 132 -6.96 -17.66 -10.53
C MET A 132 -6.22 -16.36 -10.88
N PRO A 133 -6.40 -15.28 -10.10
CA PRO A 133 -5.67 -14.04 -10.33
C PRO A 133 -4.22 -14.16 -9.89
N THR A 134 -3.30 -13.63 -10.70
CA THR A 134 -1.87 -13.52 -10.43
C THR A 134 -1.40 -12.11 -10.72
N VAL A 135 -0.62 -11.52 -9.82
CA VAL A 135 -0.09 -10.15 -9.96
C VAL A 135 1.32 -10.20 -10.54
N SER A 136 1.55 -9.46 -11.63
CA SER A 136 2.87 -9.16 -12.17
C SER A 136 3.51 -8.05 -11.34
N SER A 137 4.64 -8.33 -10.68
CA SER A 137 5.37 -7.33 -9.89
C SER A 137 5.92 -6.20 -10.74
N ASP A 138 6.27 -6.49 -11.99
CA ASP A 138 6.96 -5.56 -12.89
C ASP A 138 5.97 -4.55 -13.50
N ASP A 139 4.73 -4.97 -13.70
CA ASP A 139 3.66 -4.11 -14.25
C ASP A 139 2.89 -3.37 -13.14
N CYS A 140 2.94 -3.85 -11.89
CA CYS A 140 2.22 -3.23 -10.79
C CYS A 140 2.92 -1.95 -10.32
N ASN A 141 2.32 -0.79 -10.61
CA ASN A 141 2.82 0.52 -10.14
C ASN A 141 2.51 0.83 -8.66
N GLY A 142 1.77 -0.04 -7.98
CA GLY A 142 1.43 0.11 -6.58
C GLY A 142 0.31 1.12 -6.27
N CYS A 143 -0.55 1.49 -7.23
CA CYS A 143 -1.59 2.52 -7.04
C CYS A 143 -2.66 2.16 -5.98
N GLY A 144 -2.88 0.88 -5.72
CA GLY A 144 -3.84 0.40 -4.70
C GLY A 144 -5.30 0.27 -5.17
N ALA A 145 -5.67 0.65 -6.40
CA ALA A 145 -7.05 0.57 -6.91
C ALA A 145 -7.69 -0.83 -6.78
N CYS A 146 -6.88 -1.90 -6.94
CA CYS A 146 -7.36 -3.26 -6.76
C CYS A 146 -7.76 -3.61 -5.31
N VAL A 147 -7.22 -2.90 -4.31
CA VAL A 147 -7.56 -3.07 -2.89
C VAL A 147 -8.99 -2.61 -2.64
N SER A 148 -9.35 -1.41 -3.10
CA SER A 148 -10.71 -0.85 -2.95
C SER A 148 -11.74 -1.61 -3.77
N GLY A 149 -11.36 -2.11 -4.96
CA GLY A 149 -12.20 -2.94 -5.81
C GLY A 149 -12.42 -4.37 -5.30
N CYS A 150 -11.74 -4.82 -4.24
CA CYS A 150 -11.86 -6.19 -3.74
C CYS A 150 -13.06 -6.33 -2.76
N PRO A 151 -14.15 -7.05 -3.13
CA PRO A 151 -15.35 -7.14 -2.31
C PRO A 151 -15.17 -7.91 -0.99
N VAL A 152 -14.06 -8.64 -0.84
CA VAL A 152 -13.73 -9.47 0.33
C VAL A 152 -12.43 -9.05 1.02
N SER A 153 -11.86 -7.90 0.64
CA SER A 153 -10.62 -7.38 1.21
C SER A 153 -9.45 -8.39 1.22
N ALA A 154 -9.37 -9.23 0.19
CA ALA A 154 -8.33 -10.24 0.03
C ALA A 154 -7.02 -9.70 -0.57
N ILE A 155 -6.98 -8.41 -0.92
CA ILE A 155 -5.83 -7.76 -1.56
C ILE A 155 -5.22 -6.76 -0.59
N THR A 156 -3.90 -6.79 -0.48
CA THR A 156 -3.11 -5.84 0.31
C THR A 156 -1.94 -5.34 -0.53
N MET A 157 -1.41 -4.16 -0.19
CA MET A 157 -0.17 -3.67 -0.80
C MET A 157 1.01 -4.05 0.08
N THR A 158 2.10 -4.51 -0.52
CA THR A 158 3.33 -4.85 0.19
C THR A 158 4.52 -4.27 -0.54
N ARG A 159 5.58 -3.96 0.21
CA ARG A 159 6.84 -3.59 -0.41
C ARG A 159 7.43 -4.79 -1.14
N VAL A 160 8.00 -4.52 -2.31
CA VAL A 160 8.86 -5.48 -2.98
C VAL A 160 10.25 -5.32 -2.38
N ASP A 161 10.62 -6.20 -1.45
CA ASP A 161 11.99 -6.24 -0.95
C ASP A 161 12.89 -6.71 -2.08
N ALA A 162 13.91 -5.93 -2.44
CA ALA A 162 14.86 -6.22 -3.52
C ALA A 162 15.78 -7.44 -3.25
N ASN A 163 15.42 -8.32 -2.31
CA ASN A 163 16.22 -9.45 -1.83
C ASN A 163 15.51 -10.82 -1.94
N THR A 164 14.47 -10.94 -2.77
CA THR A 164 13.94 -12.27 -3.14
C THR A 164 13.89 -12.39 -4.67
N GLN A 165 15.06 -12.67 -5.26
CA GLN A 165 15.21 -13.43 -6.50
C GLN A 165 16.01 -14.69 -6.18
#